data_AF-A0A3A4YTL7-F1
#
_entry.id   AF-A0A3A4YTL7-F1
#
_cell.length_a   1.000
_cell.length_b   1.000
_cell.length_c   1.000
_cell.angle_alpha   90.00
_cell.angle_beta   90.00
_cell.angle_gamma   90.00
#
_symmetry.space_group_name_H-M   'P 1'
#
loop_
_entity.id
_entity.type
_entity.pdbx_description
1 polymer ?
#
loop_
_entity_poly.entity_id
_entity_poly.type
_entity_poly.pdbx_seq_one_letter_code
_entity_poly.pdbx_strand_id
1 'polypeptide(L)'
;MGLGSAVPNIDVVALIMCYMFLRGGAVSSAVFAMGLGLVADIYSGGGHGIFLLSYLFALGGILVAAIFLDLYHPKGQIFVVFLAVLIRRLGLVPGLEAFSSGQSLPEGYITMSVAASVLSGLLAPFGFYLLDKLKTSISGEMAGES
;
A
#
# COMPACT_ATOMS: atom_id res chain seq x y z
N MET A 1 15.70 -15.97 -7.85
CA MET A 1 14.74 -14.94 -8.30
C MET A 1 15.16 -13.64 -7.64
N GLY A 2 15.78 -12.74 -8.40
CA GLY A 2 16.32 -11.50 -7.84
C GLY A 2 15.18 -10.65 -7.30
N LEU A 3 15.31 -10.18 -6.06
CA LEU A 3 14.50 -9.06 -5.57
C LEU A 3 14.48 -8.00 -6.67
N GLY A 4 13.27 -7.64 -7.10
CA GLY A 4 13.05 -6.80 -8.28
C GLY A 4 14.00 -5.62 -8.34
N SER A 5 14.40 -5.28 -9.57
CA SER A 5 15.28 -4.17 -9.94
C SER A 5 15.35 -3.09 -8.86
N ALA A 6 16.57 -2.70 -8.48
CA ALA A 6 16.95 -1.63 -7.55
C ALA A 6 16.40 -0.22 -7.85
N VAL A 7 15.33 -0.13 -8.63
CA VAL A 7 14.64 1.08 -9.05
C VAL A 7 13.48 1.33 -8.08
N PRO A 8 13.40 2.51 -7.45
CA PRO A 8 12.27 2.87 -6.63
C PRO A 8 10.99 2.85 -7.49
N ASN A 9 10.05 1.99 -7.12
CA ASN A 9 8.77 1.85 -7.79
C ASN A 9 7.64 2.37 -6.89
N ILE A 10 6.59 2.90 -7.52
CA ILE A 10 5.40 3.41 -6.86
C ILE A 10 4.64 2.24 -6.26
N ASP A 11 4.34 2.33 -4.97
CA ASP A 11 3.50 1.34 -4.30
C ASP A 11 2.02 1.69 -4.51
N VAL A 12 1.51 1.26 -5.66
CA VAL A 12 0.10 1.45 -6.06
C VAL A 12 -0.86 0.80 -5.05
N VAL A 13 -0.46 -0.30 -4.41
CA VAL A 13 -1.34 -1.01 -3.49
C VAL A 13 -1.51 -0.26 -2.18
N ALA A 14 -0.43 0.30 -1.63
CA ALA A 14 -0.53 1.19 -0.47
C ALA A 14 -1.36 2.45 -0.78
N LEU A 15 -1.21 3.00 -2.00
CA LEU A 15 -2.01 4.12 -2.47
C LEU A 15 -3.51 3.76 -2.51
N ILE A 16 -3.86 2.62 -3.08
CA ILE A 16 -5.25 2.13 -3.13
C ILE A 16 -5.79 1.86 -1.72
N MET A 17 -4.99 1.26 -0.82
CA MET A 17 -5.40 1.06 0.58
C MET A 17 -5.74 2.40 1.25
N CYS A 18 -4.88 3.41 1.13
CA CYS A 18 -5.14 4.73 1.70
C CYS A 18 -6.38 5.39 1.08
N TYR A 19 -6.60 5.21 -0.23
CA TYR A 19 -7.78 5.72 -0.90
C TYR A 19 -9.07 5.02 -0.44
N MET A 20 -9.06 3.68 -0.33
CA MET A 20 -10.19 2.93 0.22
C MET A 20 -10.47 3.33 1.66
N PHE A 21 -9.42 3.55 2.46
CA PHE A 21 -9.57 4.06 3.81
C PHE A 21 -10.26 5.44 3.83
N LEU A 22 -9.82 6.37 2.97
CA LEU A 22 -10.41 7.71 2.86
C LEU A 22 -11.89 7.67 2.43
N ARG A 23 -12.25 6.86 1.43
CA ARG A 23 -13.58 6.89 0.80
C ARG A 23 -14.58 5.87 1.34
N GLY A 24 -14.11 4.73 1.83
CA GLY A 24 -14.91 3.61 2.33
C GLY A 24 -14.62 3.22 3.78
N GLY A 25 -13.72 3.94 4.46
CA GLY A 25 -13.38 3.71 5.86
C GLY A 25 -12.50 2.47 6.11
N ALA A 26 -12.21 2.24 7.38
CA ALA A 26 -11.31 1.19 7.86
C ALA A 26 -11.69 -0.21 7.36
N VAL A 27 -12.98 -0.55 7.39
CA VAL A 27 -13.47 -1.89 7.01
C VAL A 27 -13.18 -2.18 5.53
N SER A 28 -13.46 -1.23 4.63
CA SER A 28 -13.21 -1.43 3.20
C SER A 28 -11.72 -1.63 2.90
N SER A 29 -10.86 -0.83 3.53
CA SER A 29 -9.40 -0.95 3.41
C SER A 29 -8.90 -2.27 3.99
N ALA A 30 -9.50 -2.74 5.09
CA ALA A 30 -9.13 -4.00 5.73
C ALA A 30 -9.46 -5.21 4.84
N VAL A 31 -10.67 -5.25 4.30
CA VAL A 31 -11.11 -6.31 3.37
C VAL A 31 -10.20 -6.34 2.13
N PHE A 32 -9.86 -5.17 1.59
CA PHE A 32 -8.94 -5.07 0.45
C PHE A 32 -7.53 -5.56 0.80
N ALA A 33 -6.96 -5.11 1.92
CA ALA A 33 -5.64 -5.52 2.38
C ALA A 33 -5.56 -7.04 2.62
N MET A 34 -6.58 -7.62 3.25
CA MET A 34 -6.65 -9.07 3.48
C MET A 34 -6.81 -9.85 2.18
N GLY A 35 -7.74 -9.45 1.32
CA GLY A 35 -8.00 -10.13 0.05
C GLY A 35 -6.78 -10.10 -0.86
N LEU A 36 -6.19 -8.92 -1.06
CA LEU A 36 -5.02 -8.77 -1.91
C LEU A 36 -3.78 -9.43 -1.30
N GLY A 37 -3.66 -9.44 0.02
CA GLY A 37 -2.62 -10.19 0.73
C GLY A 37 -2.68 -11.68 0.50
N LEU A 38 -3.85 -12.28 0.69
CA LEU A 38 -4.07 -13.69 0.43
C LEU A 38 -3.79 -14.04 -1.03
N VAL A 39 -4.29 -13.23 -1.97
CA VAL A 39 -4.04 -13.41 -3.41
C VAL A 39 -2.54 -13.33 -3.70
N ALA A 40 -1.84 -12.33 -3.15
CA ALA A 40 -0.40 -12.17 -3.35
C ALA A 40 0.39 -13.37 -2.78
N ASP A 41 0.01 -13.90 -1.61
CA ASP A 41 0.65 -15.09 -1.04
C ASP A 41 0.41 -16.34 -1.91
N ILE A 42 -0.81 -16.55 -2.42
CA ILE A 42 -1.14 -17.68 -3.32
C ILE A 42 -0.32 -17.61 -4.62
N TYR A 43 -0.28 -16.44 -5.28
CA TYR A 43 0.37 -16.29 -6.58
C TYR A 43 1.90 -16.19 -6.51
N SER A 44 2.46 -15.68 -5.41
CA SER A 44 3.91 -15.57 -5.25
C SER A 44 4.60 -16.89 -4.92
N GLY A 45 3.83 -17.94 -4.59
CA GLY A 45 4.37 -19.13 -3.95
C GLY A 45 4.87 -18.85 -2.51
N GLY A 46 4.51 -17.68 -1.95
CA GLY A 46 4.84 -17.23 -0.60
C GLY A 46 4.06 -18.03 0.43
N GLY A 47 4.51 -19.25 0.70
CA GLY A 47 3.79 -20.28 1.47
C GLY A 47 3.50 -19.98 2.95
N HIS A 48 3.65 -18.75 3.43
CA HIS A 48 3.57 -18.44 4.86
C HIS A 48 2.81 -17.16 5.23
N GLY A 49 2.09 -16.53 4.29
CA GLY A 49 1.31 -15.34 4.64
C GLY A 49 2.13 -14.05 4.75
N ILE A 50 3.34 -14.01 4.17
CA ILE A 50 4.29 -12.89 4.30
C ILE A 50 3.70 -11.62 3.69
N PHE A 51 3.06 -11.75 2.52
CA PHE A 51 2.44 -10.61 1.87
C PHE A 51 1.21 -10.15 2.64
N LEU A 52 0.34 -11.08 3.08
CA LEU A 52 -0.79 -10.77 3.95
C LEU A 52 -0.36 -9.99 5.20
N LEU A 53 0.68 -10.46 5.89
CA LEU A 53 1.22 -9.79 7.07
C LEU A 53 1.74 -8.38 6.72
N SER A 54 2.49 -8.23 5.63
CA SER A 54 3.00 -6.94 5.15
C SER A 54 1.86 -5.94 4.87
N TYR A 55 0.76 -6.38 4.25
CA TYR A 55 -0.40 -5.53 4.00
C TYR A 55 -1.16 -5.17 5.29
N LEU A 56 -1.25 -6.09 6.25
CA LEU A 56 -1.84 -5.81 7.57
C LEU A 56 -1.01 -4.80 8.37
N PHE A 57 0.33 -4.88 8.29
CA PHE A 57 1.20 -3.84 8.85
C PHE A 57 0.96 -2.48 8.21
N ALA A 58 0.86 -2.44 6.88
CA ALA A 58 0.53 -1.22 6.15
C ALA A 58 -0.81 -0.63 6.61
N LEU A 59 -1.85 -1.47 6.74
CA LEU A 59 -3.16 -1.08 7.23
C LEU A 59 -3.11 -0.53 8.67
N GLY A 60 -2.38 -1.19 9.57
CA GLY A 60 -2.15 -0.69 10.93
C GLY A 60 -1.45 0.66 10.93
N GLY A 61 -0.45 0.84 10.05
CA GLY A 61 0.21 2.12 9.82
C GLY A 61 -0.75 3.22 9.34
N ILE A 62 -1.63 2.91 8.39
CA ILE A 62 -2.66 3.83 7.91
C ILE A 62 -3.62 4.22 9.03
N LEU A 63 -4.10 3.24 9.82
CA LEU A 63 -5.00 3.47 10.94
C LEU A 63 -4.40 4.41 11.98
N VAL A 64 -3.13 4.18 12.35
CA VAL A 64 -2.42 5.05 13.29
C VAL A 64 -2.17 6.42 12.69
N ALA A 65 -1.72 6.50 11.44
CA ALA A 65 -1.44 7.77 10.76
C ALA A 65 -2.69 8.65 10.63
N ALA A 66 -3.84 8.04 10.31
CA ALA A 66 -5.11 8.73 10.13
C ALA A 66 -5.66 9.35 11.44
N ILE A 67 -5.17 8.93 12.61
CA ILE A 67 -5.50 9.59 13.88
C ILE A 67 -4.84 10.96 13.98
N PHE A 68 -3.61 11.10 13.43
CA PHE A 68 -2.81 12.31 13.55
C PHE A 68 -2.87 13.22 12.32
N LEU A 69 -3.21 12.67 11.15
CA LEU A 69 -3.11 13.33 9.85
C LEU A 69 -4.44 13.30 9.11
N ASP A 70 -4.82 14.44 8.54
CA ASP A 70 -6.03 14.55 7.74
C ASP A 70 -5.82 14.11 6.28
N LEU A 71 -6.40 12.98 5.90
CA LEU A 71 -6.33 12.44 4.54
C LEU A 71 -7.17 13.25 3.51
N TYR A 72 -8.03 14.18 3.94
CA TYR A 72 -8.72 15.07 3.02
C TYR A 72 -7.81 16.20 2.52
N HIS A 73 -6.76 16.53 3.28
CA HIS A 73 -5.80 17.54 2.88
C HIS A 73 -4.64 16.91 2.08
N PRO A 74 -4.18 17.51 0.97
CA PRO A 74 -3.12 16.93 0.13
C PRO A 74 -1.82 16.66 0.90
N LYS A 75 -1.49 17.50 1.89
CA LYS A 75 -0.33 17.26 2.76
C LYS A 75 -0.49 15.99 3.59
N GLY A 76 -1.67 15.75 4.15
CA GLY A 76 -1.92 14.53 4.93
C GLY A 76 -1.92 13.28 4.03
N GLN A 77 -2.44 13.37 2.80
CA GLN A 77 -2.34 12.28 1.81
C GLN A 77 -0.89 11.89 1.54
N ILE A 78 -0.01 12.87 1.33
CA ILE A 78 1.43 12.63 1.09
C ILE A 78 2.05 11.89 2.29
N PHE A 79 1.83 12.38 3.51
CA PHE A 79 2.43 11.78 4.71
C PHE A 79 1.87 10.40 5.04
N VAL A 80 0.56 10.20 4.92
CA VAL A 80 -0.09 8.92 5.22
C VAL A 80 0.35 7.86 4.22
N VAL A 81 0.39 8.18 2.93
CA VAL A 81 0.87 7.23 1.91
C VAL A 81 2.36 6.96 2.07
N PHE A 82 3.18 7.98 2.33
CA PHE A 82 4.60 7.81 2.63
C PHE A 82 4.80 6.80 3.78
N LEU A 83 4.09 7.00 4.89
CA LEU A 83 4.23 6.16 6.08
C LEU A 83 3.70 4.74 5.83
N ALA A 84 2.57 4.61 5.13
CA ALA A 84 2.00 3.32 4.76
C ALA A 84 2.97 2.48 3.93
N VAL A 85 3.60 3.08 2.91
CA VAL A 85 4.59 2.40 2.05
C VAL A 85 5.83 2.02 2.85
N LEU A 86 6.28 2.92 3.74
CA LEU A 86 7.46 2.67 4.55
C LEU A 86 7.21 1.51 5.53
N ILE A 87 6.10 1.56 6.28
CA ILE A 87 5.71 0.52 7.23
C ILE A 87 5.50 -0.81 6.51
N ARG A 88 4.87 -0.81 5.34
CA ARG A 88 4.67 -2.04 4.56
C ARG A 88 5.99 -2.72 4.19
N ARG A 89 6.94 -1.95 3.65
CA ARG A 89 8.25 -2.45 3.24
C ARG A 89 9.06 -2.92 4.44
N LEU A 90 9.00 -2.20 5.56
CA LEU A 90 9.62 -2.64 6.81
C LEU A 90 8.95 -3.89 7.38
N GLY A 91 7.62 -4.00 7.33
CA GLY A 91 6.86 -5.17 7.77
C GLY A 91 7.12 -6.43 6.94
N LEU A 92 7.73 -6.28 5.76
CA LEU A 92 8.17 -7.40 4.93
C LEU A 92 9.48 -8.02 5.44
N VAL A 93 10.30 -7.25 6.18
CA VAL A 93 11.60 -7.71 6.72
C VAL A 93 11.45 -8.85 7.73
N PRO A 94 10.63 -8.74 8.79
CA PRO A 94 10.43 -9.85 9.74
C PRO A 94 9.84 -11.10 9.06
N GLY A 95 8.98 -10.91 8.07
CA GLY A 95 8.39 -12.02 7.31
C GLY A 95 9.44 -12.75 6.47
N LEU A 96 10.39 -12.04 5.87
CA LEU A 96 11.52 -12.65 5.18
C LEU A 96 12.46 -13.35 6.17
N GLU A 97 12.80 -12.75 7.30
CA GLU A 97 13.71 -13.41 8.27
C GLU A 97 13.09 -14.65 8.92
N ALA A 98 11.79 -14.64 9.21
CA ALA A 98 11.11 -15.75 9.87
C ALA A 98 10.83 -16.94 8.93
N PHE A 99 10.60 -16.68 7.64
CA PHE A 99 10.08 -17.69 6.71
C PHE A 99 10.97 -17.94 5.49
N SER A 100 11.93 -17.05 5.19
CA SER A 100 12.92 -17.27 4.15
C SER A 100 14.16 -17.88 4.77
N SER A 101 14.53 -19.09 4.38
CA SER A 101 15.66 -19.86 4.93
C SER A 101 17.03 -19.21 4.64
N GLY A 102 17.33 -18.08 5.28
CA GLY A 102 18.62 -17.39 5.21
C GLY A 102 18.82 -16.43 4.02
N GLN A 103 17.76 -15.94 3.37
CA GLN A 103 17.93 -14.88 2.37
C GLN A 103 18.19 -13.54 3.08
N SER A 104 19.41 -13.03 2.95
CA SER A 104 19.76 -11.69 3.39
C SER A 104 19.06 -10.62 2.54
N LEU A 105 18.66 -9.52 3.17
CA LEU A 105 18.19 -8.35 2.44
C LEU A 105 19.27 -7.86 1.47
N PRO A 106 18.90 -7.50 0.22
CA PRO A 106 19.85 -6.95 -0.73
C PRO A 106 20.38 -5.60 -0.23
N GLU A 107 21.65 -5.33 -0.50
CA GLU A 107 22.28 -4.05 -0.16
C GLU A 107 21.46 -2.88 -0.75
N GLY A 108 21.19 -1.87 0.09
CA GLY A 108 20.40 -0.70 -0.31
C GLY A 108 18.88 -0.86 -0.23
N TYR A 109 18.34 -2.00 0.24
CA TYR A 109 16.89 -2.21 0.40
C TYR A 109 16.20 -1.09 1.19
N ILE A 110 16.79 -0.63 2.29
CA ILE A 110 16.23 0.43 3.14
C ILE A 110 16.20 1.77 2.38
N THR A 111 17.30 2.14 1.73
CA THR A 111 17.39 3.38 0.94
C THR A 111 16.36 3.40 -0.19
N MET A 112 16.19 2.26 -0.88
CA MET A 112 15.18 2.11 -1.93
C MET A 112 13.76 2.14 -1.37
N SER A 113 13.56 1.60 -0.18
CA SER A 113 12.27 1.65 0.50
C SER A 113 11.88 3.08 0.84
N VAL A 114 12.81 3.88 1.38
CA VAL A 114 12.59 5.30 1.64
C VAL A 114 12.30 6.05 0.33
N ALA A 115 13.11 5.83 -0.72
CA ALA A 115 12.91 6.48 -2.01
C ALA A 115 11.54 6.14 -2.63
N ALA A 116 11.12 4.88 -2.56
CA ALA A 116 9.80 4.44 -3.02
C ALA A 116 8.66 5.06 -2.19
N SER A 117 8.83 5.20 -0.87
CA SER A 117 7.85 5.86 -0.01
C SER A 117 7.73 7.35 -0.34
N VAL A 118 8.84 8.05 -0.57
CA VAL A 118 8.82 9.47 -0.98
C VAL A 118 8.11 9.63 -2.31
N LEU A 119 8.47 8.82 -3.31
CA LEU A 119 7.86 8.87 -4.64
C LEU A 119 6.35 8.60 -4.58
N SER A 120 5.95 7.57 -3.85
CA SER A 120 4.53 7.20 -3.69
C SER A 120 3.74 8.25 -2.93
N GLY A 121 4.33 8.84 -1.88
CA GLY A 121 3.72 9.92 -1.12
C GLY A 121 3.50 11.16 -1.99
N LEU A 122 4.52 11.61 -2.73
CA LEU A 122 4.40 12.77 -3.61
C LEU A 122 3.34 12.59 -4.72
N LEU A 123 3.20 11.37 -5.24
CA LEU A 123 2.20 11.04 -6.26
C LEU A 123 0.81 10.75 -5.69
N ALA A 124 0.66 10.64 -4.37
CA ALA A 124 -0.61 10.29 -3.73
C ALA A 124 -1.76 11.25 -4.09
N PRO A 125 -1.61 12.60 -4.05
CA PRO A 125 -2.71 13.50 -4.37
C PRO A 125 -3.16 13.36 -5.83
N PHE A 126 -2.21 13.14 -6.74
CA PHE A 126 -2.52 12.90 -8.15
C PHE A 126 -3.24 11.56 -8.35
N GLY A 127 -2.78 10.49 -7.69
CA GLY A 127 -3.44 9.20 -7.72
C GLY A 127 -4.86 9.25 -7.15
N PHE A 128 -5.07 9.97 -6.06
CA PHE A 128 -6.40 10.13 -5.44
C PHE A 128 -7.34 10.90 -6.35
N TYR A 129 -6.85 11.98 -6.98
CA TYR A 129 -7.62 12.72 -7.97
C TYR A 129 -8.07 11.84 -9.16
N LEU A 130 -7.17 11.00 -9.68
CA LEU A 130 -7.48 10.09 -10.77
C LEU A 130 -8.53 9.05 -10.35
N LEU A 131 -8.40 8.47 -9.15
CA LEU A 131 -9.35 7.51 -8.61
C LEU A 131 -10.73 8.14 -8.35
N ASP A 132 -10.77 9.38 -7.87
CA ASP A 132 -12.03 10.13 -7.73
C ASP A 132 -12.69 10.36 -9.08
N LYS A 133 -11.93 10.74 -10.12
CA LYS A 133 -12.45 10.88 -11.49
C LYS A 133 -13.01 9.58 -12.04
N LEU A 134 -12.32 8.47 -11.85
CA LEU A 134 -12.79 7.15 -12.26
C LEU A 134 -14.08 6.76 -11.53
N LYS A 135 -14.14 6.99 -10.21
CA LYS A 135 -15.35 6.76 -9.41
C LYS A 135 -16.55 7.53 -9.96
N THR A 136 -16.38 8.83 -10.25
CA THR A 136 -17.45 9.66 -10.81
C THR A 136 -17.88 9.19 -12.20
N SER A 137 -16.93 8.79 -13.06
CA SER A 137 -17.26 8.26 -14.40
C SER A 137 -18.11 6.99 -14.31
N ILE A 138 -17.71 6.05 -13.46
CA ILE A 138 -18.43 4.78 -13.26
C ILE A 138 -19.83 5.03 -12.69
N SER A 139 -19.96 5.93 -11.70
CA SER A 139 -21.27 6.27 -11.14
C SER A 139 -22.17 7.03 -12.12
N GLY A 140 -21.61 7.84 -13.02
CA GLY A 140 -22.37 8.54 -14.06
C GLY A 140 -22.93 7.60 -15.12
N GLU A 141 -22.17 6.57 -15.50
CA GLU A 141 -22.62 5.53 -16.43
C GLU A 141 -23.77 4.71 -15.85
N MET A 142 -23.66 4.28 -14.59
CA MET A 142 -24.73 3.53 -13.91
C MET A 142 -26.02 4.34 -13.67
N ALA A 143 -25.97 5.67 -13.74
CA ALA A 143 -27.14 6.54 -13.63
C ALA A 143 -27.80 6.85 -15.00
N GLY A 144 -27.10 6.58 -16.11
CA GLY A 144 -27.61 6.77 -17.47
C GLY A 144 -28.30 5.54 -18.06
N GLU A 145 -28.20 4.38 -17.39
CA GLU A 145 -28.83 3.11 -17.80
C GLU A 145 -30.14 2.79 -17.04
N SER A 146 -30.73 3.75 -16.32
CA SER A 146 -32.01 3.60 -15.60
C SER A 146 -33.17 4.30 -16.29
#